data_AF-A0AAJ6FUR0-F1
#
_entry.id   AF-A0AAJ6FUR0-F1
#
_cell.length_a   1.000
_cell.length_b   1.000
_cell.length_c   1.000
_cell.angle_alpha   90.00
_cell.angle_beta   90.00
_cell.angle_gamma   90.00
#
_symmetry.space_group_name_H-M   'P 1'
#
loop_
_entity.id
_entity.type
_entity.pdbx_description
1 polymer ?
#
loop_
_entity_poly.entity_id
_entity_poly.type
_entity_poly.pdbx_seq_one_letter_code
_entity_poly.pdbx_strand_id
1 'polypeptide(L)'
;MFNLISYAQNFEDVILWRALGHIEQGRYIDVGAQSPDEHSVSRLFYDKGWRGVHVEPTQHYSTLLRERRADEQVLQAAVSDARGELRFFDITDTGLSTTDEAIAASRREAGFDVHEVRVPAITLDDVIEKGGPGDVHWLKIDVEGAEFQVVAGWQGDRRPWLLVIESTRPLSPEPSHQQWEPLVLQKGYEFAYFDGLNRFYVSNEHPELKAALTCGPNVFDAFVLSPDSTFCAAANAVAAERQAAMHATIHGLHGSVQEMGARTAAIEAERASAIEEAQGLRAQAEALRQELDAQTAEAQVLRGDAAALQHEVSVLSEAMEAYKEDFECARGQTHSERGEVVRRDHELAAERELIQQLLNSKSWRITRPLRTLSGFAQRSRTSPKDVLRETTVGAMRAVLARPLLGRWINQCVKLVPPLHERLRLLASHRGIVAPLPQVAIVTALGQVTNFDGHEDDQRLSARARWIHAQLRAAQSRQEV
;
A
#
# COMPACT_ATOMS: atom_id res chain seq x y z
N MET A 1 -37.11 -24.54 31.84
CA MET A 1 -35.96 -23.99 32.60
C MET A 1 -35.83 -24.87 33.82
N PHE A 2 -34.76 -25.67 33.92
CA PHE A 2 -34.56 -26.54 35.08
C PHE A 2 -34.27 -25.65 36.30
N ASN A 3 -34.95 -25.90 37.43
CA ASN A 3 -34.90 -25.02 38.60
C ASN A 3 -34.00 -25.56 39.73
N LEU A 4 -33.45 -26.77 39.55
CA LEU A 4 -32.63 -27.48 40.52
C LEU A 4 -31.36 -28.01 39.85
N ILE A 5 -30.20 -27.70 40.42
CA ILE A 5 -28.90 -28.23 39.99
C ILE A 5 -28.35 -29.04 41.17
N SER A 6 -27.99 -30.29 40.95
CA SER A 6 -27.34 -31.12 41.97
C SER A 6 -25.83 -30.94 41.93
N TYR A 7 -25.26 -30.73 43.11
CA TYR A 7 -23.82 -30.58 43.33
C TYR A 7 -23.24 -31.73 44.16
N ALA A 8 -24.10 -32.53 44.79
CA ALA A 8 -23.71 -33.64 45.64
C ALA A 8 -23.16 -34.84 44.85
N GLN A 9 -22.34 -35.66 45.51
CA GLN A 9 -21.69 -36.83 44.90
C GLN A 9 -22.70 -37.93 44.54
N ASN A 10 -23.65 -38.20 45.42
CA ASN A 10 -24.64 -39.26 45.26
C ASN A 10 -26.08 -38.73 45.39
N PHE A 11 -26.30 -37.48 44.96
CA PHE A 11 -27.60 -36.81 44.88
C PHE A 11 -28.34 -36.64 46.22
N GLU A 12 -27.60 -36.61 47.33
CA GLU A 12 -28.12 -36.42 48.67
C GLU A 12 -28.93 -35.11 48.75
N ASP A 13 -28.44 -34.07 48.08
CA ASP A 13 -29.08 -32.76 47.99
C ASP A 13 -30.45 -32.82 47.33
N VAL A 14 -30.62 -33.61 46.26
CA VAL A 14 -31.91 -33.81 45.57
C VAL A 14 -32.90 -34.54 46.48
N ILE A 15 -32.46 -35.59 47.15
CA ILE A 15 -33.31 -36.39 48.06
C ILE A 15 -33.78 -35.52 49.23
N LEU A 16 -32.87 -34.76 49.85
CA LEU A 16 -33.19 -33.82 50.91
C LEU A 16 -34.12 -32.71 50.40
N TRP A 17 -33.87 -32.18 49.21
CA TRP A 17 -34.70 -31.12 48.61
C TRP A 17 -36.12 -31.61 48.31
N ARG A 18 -36.29 -32.88 47.91
CA ARG A 18 -37.62 -33.48 47.74
C ARG A 18 -38.42 -33.47 49.05
N ALA A 19 -37.77 -33.75 50.18
CA ALA A 19 -38.43 -33.74 51.49
C ALA A 19 -38.64 -32.32 52.03
N LEU A 20 -37.68 -31.40 51.83
CA LEU A 20 -37.59 -30.14 52.56
C LEU A 20 -37.76 -28.88 51.70
N GLY A 21 -37.86 -28.99 50.37
CA GLY A 21 -37.88 -27.84 49.46
C GLY A 21 -39.10 -26.92 49.59
N HIS A 22 -40.08 -27.30 50.41
CA HIS A 22 -41.23 -26.47 50.80
C HIS A 22 -40.91 -25.49 51.95
N ILE A 23 -39.75 -25.63 52.59
CA ILE A 23 -39.30 -24.81 53.72
C ILE A 23 -38.50 -23.63 53.19
N GLU A 24 -38.90 -22.42 53.58
CA GLU A 24 -38.20 -21.20 53.25
C GLU A 24 -37.10 -20.92 54.29
N GLN A 25 -35.89 -20.59 53.84
CA GLN A 25 -34.77 -20.18 54.70
C GLN A 25 -34.47 -21.18 55.83
N GLY A 26 -34.44 -22.47 55.49
CA GLY A 26 -34.11 -23.50 56.45
C GLY A 26 -32.64 -23.48 56.87
N ARG A 27 -32.31 -24.45 57.73
CA ARG A 27 -30.99 -24.60 58.34
C ARG A 27 -30.49 -26.02 58.28
N TYR A 28 -29.18 -26.15 58.17
CA TYR A 28 -28.50 -27.42 58.06
C TYR A 28 -27.17 -27.45 58.80
N ILE A 29 -26.68 -28.65 59.05
CA ILE A 29 -25.33 -28.89 59.57
C ILE A 29 -24.64 -29.88 58.65
N ASP A 30 -23.42 -29.55 58.26
CA ASP A 30 -22.61 -30.32 57.33
C ASP A 30 -21.30 -30.72 58.02
N VAL A 31 -21.23 -31.95 58.55
CA VAL A 31 -20.03 -32.48 59.22
C VAL A 31 -19.22 -33.28 58.21
N GLY A 32 -17.97 -32.84 57.98
CA GLY A 32 -17.17 -33.28 56.85
C GLY A 32 -17.60 -32.57 55.57
N ALA A 33 -17.64 -31.24 55.63
CA ALA A 33 -18.17 -30.41 54.56
C ALA A 33 -17.24 -30.34 53.34
N GLN A 34 -15.92 -30.47 53.52
CA GLN A 34 -14.92 -30.43 52.45
C GLN A 34 -15.12 -29.23 51.48
N SER A 35 -15.35 -29.48 50.20
CA SER A 35 -15.44 -28.42 49.19
C SER A 35 -16.79 -27.71 49.24
N PRO A 36 -16.82 -26.37 49.20
CA PRO A 36 -18.08 -25.63 49.10
C PRO A 36 -18.84 -25.90 47.78
N ASP A 37 -18.15 -26.36 46.75
CA ASP A 37 -18.67 -26.38 45.38
C ASP A 37 -18.69 -27.77 44.73
N GLU A 38 -17.72 -28.62 45.05
CA GLU A 38 -17.58 -29.98 44.53
C GLU A 38 -18.17 -30.98 45.54
N HIS A 39 -18.97 -31.93 45.07
CA HIS A 39 -19.63 -32.93 45.93
C HIS A 39 -20.45 -32.33 47.10
N SER A 40 -20.79 -31.04 47.02
CA SER A 40 -21.40 -30.30 48.10
C SER A 40 -22.90 -30.57 48.21
N VAL A 41 -23.30 -31.21 49.30
CA VAL A 41 -24.73 -31.41 49.65
C VAL A 41 -25.39 -30.08 50.02
N SER A 42 -24.63 -29.19 50.66
CA SER A 42 -25.10 -27.91 51.19
C SER A 42 -25.30 -26.82 50.13
N ARG A 43 -24.56 -26.86 49.01
CA ARG A 43 -24.61 -25.81 47.98
C ARG A 43 -26.00 -25.56 47.42
N LEU A 44 -26.76 -26.62 47.14
CA LEU A 44 -28.13 -26.49 46.63
C LEU A 44 -29.00 -25.66 47.60
N PHE A 45 -28.89 -25.94 48.89
CA PHE A 45 -29.65 -25.25 49.93
C PHE A 45 -29.18 -23.80 50.09
N TYR A 46 -27.87 -23.57 50.09
CA TYR A 46 -27.28 -22.23 50.16
C TYR A 46 -27.78 -21.32 49.03
N ASP A 47 -27.77 -21.81 47.78
CA ASP A 47 -28.26 -21.10 46.60
C ASP A 47 -29.77 -20.78 46.67
N LYS A 48 -30.51 -21.53 47.50
CA LYS A 48 -31.94 -21.33 47.78
C LYS A 48 -32.19 -20.51 49.05
N GLY A 49 -31.17 -19.87 49.60
CA GLY A 49 -31.28 -18.94 50.73
C GLY A 49 -31.26 -19.59 52.11
N TRP A 50 -30.93 -20.88 52.20
CA TRP A 50 -30.72 -21.57 53.47
C TRP A 50 -29.35 -21.22 54.05
N ARG A 51 -29.20 -21.35 55.37
CA ARG A 51 -27.91 -21.09 56.04
C ARG A 51 -27.55 -22.20 57.00
N GLY A 52 -26.29 -22.61 56.98
CA GLY A 52 -25.82 -23.75 57.76
C GLY A 52 -24.58 -23.53 58.62
N VAL A 53 -24.20 -24.61 59.29
CA VAL A 53 -22.92 -24.75 60.00
C VAL A 53 -22.12 -25.84 59.30
N HIS A 54 -20.90 -25.52 58.90
CA HIS A 54 -19.95 -26.46 58.31
C HIS A 54 -18.90 -26.84 59.34
N VAL A 55 -18.53 -28.11 59.38
CA VAL A 55 -17.43 -28.61 60.21
C VAL A 55 -16.41 -29.31 59.33
N GLU A 56 -15.19 -28.78 59.33
CA GLU A 56 -14.12 -29.22 58.42
C GLU A 56 -12.75 -29.05 59.11
N PRO A 57 -12.05 -30.15 59.46
CA PRO A 57 -10.80 -30.08 60.22
C PRO A 57 -9.64 -29.46 59.42
N THR A 58 -9.60 -29.61 58.09
CA THR A 58 -8.47 -29.14 57.28
C THR A 58 -8.48 -27.62 57.12
N GLN A 59 -7.29 -27.01 57.13
CA GLN A 59 -7.16 -25.57 56.93
C GLN A 59 -7.59 -25.16 55.52
N HIS A 60 -7.25 -25.97 54.51
CA HIS A 60 -7.53 -25.67 53.11
C HIS A 60 -9.04 -25.51 52.86
N TYR A 61 -9.82 -26.55 53.14
CA TYR A 61 -11.26 -26.54 52.88
C TYR A 61 -12.02 -25.61 53.83
N SER A 62 -11.63 -25.52 55.11
CA SER A 62 -12.25 -24.53 56.01
C SER A 62 -11.99 -23.08 55.59
N THR A 63 -10.87 -22.80 54.90
CA THR A 63 -10.63 -21.46 54.31
C THR A 63 -11.53 -21.23 53.11
N LEU A 64 -11.61 -22.19 52.18
CA LEU A 64 -12.50 -22.11 51.01
C LEU A 64 -13.97 -21.95 51.41
N LEU A 65 -14.44 -22.70 52.41
CA LEU A 65 -15.80 -22.58 52.94
C LEU A 65 -16.07 -21.17 53.45
N ARG A 66 -15.16 -20.58 54.25
CA ARG A 66 -15.33 -19.20 54.76
C ARG A 66 -15.34 -18.16 53.64
N GLU A 67 -14.55 -18.35 52.59
CA GLU A 67 -14.51 -17.45 51.44
C GLU A 67 -15.80 -17.53 50.60
N ARG A 68 -16.33 -18.74 50.39
CA ARG A 68 -17.47 -19.01 49.52
C ARG A 68 -18.81 -18.92 50.23
N ARG A 69 -18.83 -19.00 51.56
CA ARG A 69 -20.01 -18.98 52.45
C ARG A 69 -19.79 -17.97 53.58
N ALA A 70 -19.50 -16.73 53.23
CA ALA A 70 -19.10 -15.67 54.17
C ALA A 70 -20.18 -15.32 55.22
N ASP A 71 -21.43 -15.70 54.99
CA ASP A 71 -22.57 -15.52 55.88
C ASP A 71 -23.02 -16.81 56.58
N GLU A 72 -22.22 -17.87 56.51
CA GLU A 72 -22.41 -19.13 57.24
C GLU A 72 -21.31 -19.36 58.27
N GLN A 73 -21.54 -20.29 59.20
CA GLN A 73 -20.55 -20.61 60.23
C GLN A 73 -19.67 -21.78 59.79
N VAL A 74 -18.35 -21.62 59.91
CA VAL A 74 -17.37 -22.68 59.60
C VAL A 74 -16.54 -22.98 60.85
N LEU A 75 -16.67 -24.20 61.37
CA LEU A 75 -15.92 -24.72 62.50
C LEU A 75 -14.75 -25.55 61.98
N GLN A 76 -13.53 -25.05 62.17
CA GLN A 76 -12.33 -25.80 61.79
C GLN A 76 -11.91 -26.74 62.92
N ALA A 77 -12.57 -27.89 62.98
CA ALA A 77 -12.40 -28.90 64.01
C ALA A 77 -12.84 -30.27 63.46
N ALA A 78 -12.37 -31.34 64.08
CA ALA A 78 -12.97 -32.66 63.94
C ALA A 78 -14.11 -32.84 64.94
N VAL A 79 -15.12 -33.63 64.59
CA VAL A 79 -16.21 -34.01 65.52
C VAL A 79 -15.92 -35.38 66.09
N SER A 80 -16.01 -35.53 67.42
CA SER A 80 -15.74 -36.79 68.13
C SER A 80 -16.66 -36.96 69.34
N ASP A 81 -16.44 -38.05 70.07
CA ASP A 81 -17.11 -38.40 71.33
C ASP A 81 -16.74 -37.50 72.52
N ALA A 82 -15.63 -36.75 72.44
CA ALA A 82 -15.20 -35.82 73.47
C ALA A 82 -14.46 -34.59 72.89
N ARG A 83 -14.47 -33.49 73.66
CA ARG A 83 -13.69 -32.29 73.35
C ARG A 83 -12.20 -32.51 73.61
N GLY A 84 -11.33 -31.90 72.81
CA GLY A 84 -9.88 -31.97 73.01
C GLY A 84 -9.08 -31.67 71.75
N GLU A 85 -7.99 -32.41 71.59
CA GLU A 85 -7.13 -32.39 70.40
C GLU A 85 -7.02 -33.82 69.89
N LEU A 86 -7.21 -34.02 68.58
CA LEU A 86 -7.12 -35.33 67.94
C LEU A 86 -5.94 -35.35 66.97
N ARG A 87 -5.34 -36.54 66.83
CA ARG A 87 -4.46 -36.81 65.69
C ARG A 87 -5.33 -36.97 64.46
N PHE A 88 -4.93 -36.32 63.38
CA PHE A 88 -5.65 -36.32 62.12
C PHE A 88 -4.65 -36.51 60.98
N PHE A 89 -5.05 -37.27 59.98
CA PHE A 89 -4.24 -37.55 58.79
C PHE A 89 -4.85 -36.81 57.61
N ASP A 90 -4.26 -35.66 57.31
CA ASP A 90 -4.62 -34.79 56.19
C ASP A 90 -4.08 -35.39 54.89
N ILE A 91 -4.97 -35.71 53.96
CA ILE A 91 -4.65 -36.18 52.62
C ILE A 91 -4.91 -35.03 51.66
N THR A 92 -3.83 -34.31 51.35
CA THR A 92 -3.84 -33.03 50.64
C THR A 92 -4.69 -33.08 49.38
N ASP A 93 -5.55 -32.07 49.20
CA ASP A 93 -6.40 -31.88 48.01
C ASP A 93 -7.34 -33.06 47.71
N THR A 94 -7.72 -33.84 48.74
CA THR A 94 -8.72 -34.91 48.63
C THR A 94 -9.82 -34.77 49.67
N GLY A 95 -10.91 -35.53 49.53
CA GLY A 95 -11.92 -35.72 50.58
C GLY A 95 -11.59 -36.83 51.58
N LEU A 96 -10.48 -37.55 51.40
CA LEU A 96 -10.22 -38.85 52.06
C LEU A 96 -9.49 -38.74 53.40
N SER A 97 -9.43 -37.54 53.98
CA SER A 97 -8.70 -37.29 55.23
C SER A 97 -9.41 -37.97 56.41
N THR A 98 -8.65 -38.52 57.35
CA THR A 98 -9.22 -39.44 58.35
C THR A 98 -8.53 -39.33 59.71
N THR A 99 -9.22 -39.76 60.78
CA THR A 99 -8.61 -39.98 62.11
C THR A 99 -8.05 -41.40 62.29
N ASP A 100 -8.31 -42.32 61.35
CA ASP A 100 -7.89 -43.72 61.45
C ASP A 100 -6.47 -43.92 60.85
N GLU A 101 -5.55 -44.39 61.71
CA GLU A 101 -4.15 -44.62 61.35
C GLU A 101 -3.98 -45.78 60.33
N ALA A 102 -4.83 -46.80 60.38
CA ALA A 102 -4.79 -47.90 59.42
C ALA A 102 -5.26 -47.46 58.03
N ILE A 103 -6.30 -46.61 57.97
CA ILE A 103 -6.73 -45.99 56.70
C ILE A 103 -5.61 -45.10 56.16
N ALA A 104 -5.04 -44.22 56.99
CA ALA A 104 -3.93 -43.35 56.59
C ALA A 104 -2.71 -44.14 56.08
N ALA A 105 -2.35 -45.26 56.73
CA ALA A 105 -1.27 -46.13 56.29
C ALA A 105 -1.56 -46.74 54.91
N SER A 106 -2.78 -47.26 54.69
CA SER A 106 -3.20 -47.78 53.39
C SER A 106 -3.15 -46.71 52.28
N ARG A 107 -3.48 -45.45 52.61
CA ARG A 107 -3.41 -44.33 51.66
C ARG A 107 -1.97 -43.96 51.30
N ARG A 108 -1.04 -43.98 52.27
CA ARG A 108 0.40 -43.82 51.99
C ARG A 108 0.91 -44.91 51.05
N GLU A 109 0.51 -46.16 51.27
CA GLU A 109 0.88 -47.28 50.39
C GLU A 109 0.30 -47.14 48.98
N ALA A 110 -0.90 -46.56 48.85
CA ALA A 110 -1.51 -46.23 47.56
C ALA A 110 -0.90 -44.99 46.86
N GLY A 111 0.10 -44.34 47.47
CA GLY A 111 0.84 -43.22 46.88
C GLY A 111 0.25 -41.83 47.16
N PHE A 112 -0.70 -41.71 48.08
CA PHE A 112 -1.22 -40.41 48.50
C PHE A 112 -0.24 -39.67 49.40
N ASP A 113 -0.28 -38.33 49.32
CA ASP A 113 0.47 -37.46 50.23
C ASP A 113 -0.31 -37.29 51.54
N VAL A 114 0.21 -37.85 52.64
CA VAL A 114 -0.49 -37.96 53.92
C VAL A 114 0.32 -37.29 55.04
N HIS A 115 -0.19 -36.17 55.54
CA HIS A 115 0.41 -35.39 56.62
C HIS A 115 -0.29 -35.67 57.95
N GLU A 116 0.48 -35.97 58.98
CA GLU A 116 -0.06 -36.04 60.34
C GLU A 116 -0.12 -34.64 60.95
N VAL A 117 -1.32 -34.23 61.36
CA VAL A 117 -1.59 -32.95 62.01
C VAL A 117 -2.39 -33.15 63.29
N ARG A 118 -2.37 -32.15 64.17
CA ARG A 118 -3.28 -32.08 65.31
C ARG A 118 -4.36 -31.06 65.04
N VAL A 119 -5.60 -31.44 65.28
CA VAL A 119 -6.77 -30.58 65.07
C VAL A 119 -7.62 -30.52 66.33
N PRO A 120 -8.29 -29.38 66.59
CA PRO A 120 -9.28 -29.28 67.65
C PRO A 120 -10.39 -30.32 67.45
N ALA A 121 -10.85 -30.87 68.56
CA ALA A 121 -11.95 -31.82 68.63
C ALA A 121 -13.11 -31.23 69.42
N ILE A 122 -14.32 -31.32 68.86
CA ILE A 122 -15.57 -30.88 69.49
C ILE A 122 -16.61 -32.01 69.42
N THR A 123 -17.66 -31.94 70.23
CA THR A 123 -18.74 -32.95 70.18
C THR A 123 -19.83 -32.55 69.18
N LEU A 124 -20.66 -33.50 68.75
CA LEU A 124 -21.80 -33.18 67.89
C LEU A 124 -22.81 -32.25 68.60
N ASP A 125 -22.92 -32.35 69.93
CA ASP A 125 -23.69 -31.39 70.73
C ASP A 125 -23.18 -29.96 70.56
N ASP A 126 -21.86 -29.75 70.60
CA ASP A 126 -21.25 -28.43 70.40
C ASP A 126 -21.64 -27.85 69.04
N VAL A 127 -21.62 -28.68 68.01
CA VAL A 127 -21.98 -28.28 66.63
C VAL A 127 -23.47 -27.95 66.52
N ILE A 128 -24.34 -28.78 67.10
CA ILE A 128 -25.80 -28.55 67.08
C ILE A 128 -26.16 -27.25 67.81
N GLU A 129 -25.47 -26.91 68.89
CA GLU A 129 -25.62 -25.62 69.58
C GLU A 129 -25.25 -24.43 68.67
N LYS A 130 -24.22 -24.59 67.81
CA LYS A 130 -23.83 -23.57 66.83
C LYS A 130 -24.87 -23.33 65.74
N GLY A 131 -25.78 -24.26 65.50
CA GLY A 131 -26.94 -24.08 64.59
C GLY A 131 -27.93 -22.96 65.01
N GLY A 132 -27.68 -22.29 66.14
CA GLY A 132 -28.50 -21.20 66.66
C GLY A 132 -29.83 -21.70 67.25
N PRO A 133 -30.77 -20.83 67.66
CA PRO A 133 -32.03 -21.25 68.25
C PRO A 133 -33.05 -21.75 67.20
N GLY A 134 -33.72 -22.89 67.44
CA GLY A 134 -34.83 -23.43 66.61
C GLY A 134 -34.48 -24.70 65.81
N ASP A 135 -35.21 -24.97 64.72
CA ASP A 135 -35.03 -26.24 63.98
C ASP A 135 -33.80 -26.28 63.07
N VAL A 136 -33.12 -27.43 63.11
CA VAL A 136 -32.14 -27.87 62.12
C VAL A 136 -32.84 -28.91 61.27
N HIS A 137 -32.90 -28.72 59.96
CA HIS A 137 -33.77 -29.52 59.10
C HIS A 137 -33.04 -30.75 58.56
N TRP A 138 -31.72 -30.64 58.34
CA TRP A 138 -30.90 -31.81 58.04
C TRP A 138 -29.49 -31.69 58.62
N LEU A 139 -28.91 -32.85 58.93
CA LEU A 139 -27.52 -33.01 59.35
C LEU A 139 -26.85 -34.09 58.48
N LYS A 140 -25.73 -33.75 57.84
CA LYS A 140 -24.83 -34.71 57.18
C LYS A 140 -23.69 -35.10 58.13
N ILE A 141 -23.34 -36.38 58.17
CA ILE A 141 -22.12 -36.90 58.80
C ILE A 141 -21.39 -37.77 57.78
N ASP A 142 -20.19 -37.35 57.42
CA ASP A 142 -19.34 -37.99 56.43
C ASP A 142 -17.89 -37.67 56.81
N VAL A 143 -17.28 -38.54 57.63
CA VAL A 143 -16.00 -38.26 58.31
C VAL A 143 -15.00 -39.38 58.08
N GLU A 144 -15.13 -40.08 56.95
CA GLU A 144 -14.19 -41.07 56.44
C GLU A 144 -13.82 -42.15 57.49
N GLY A 145 -14.85 -42.71 58.14
CA GLY A 145 -14.74 -43.85 59.06
C GLY A 145 -14.87 -43.53 60.55
N ALA A 146 -15.04 -42.26 60.92
CA ALA A 146 -15.21 -41.82 62.31
C ALA A 146 -16.68 -41.61 62.72
N GLU A 147 -17.65 -42.09 61.95
CA GLU A 147 -19.08 -41.81 62.14
C GLU A 147 -19.57 -42.28 63.52
N PHE A 148 -19.00 -43.39 64.02
CA PHE A 148 -19.31 -43.88 65.38
C PHE A 148 -18.95 -42.87 66.46
N GLN A 149 -17.74 -42.29 66.41
CA GLN A 149 -17.27 -41.32 67.39
C GLN A 149 -18.11 -40.04 67.33
N VAL A 150 -18.45 -39.58 66.13
CA VAL A 150 -19.35 -38.43 65.94
C VAL A 150 -20.70 -38.66 66.62
N VAL A 151 -21.34 -39.80 66.35
CA VAL A 151 -22.66 -40.14 66.92
C VAL A 151 -22.56 -40.39 68.43
N ALA A 152 -21.47 -41.00 68.91
CA ALA A 152 -21.24 -41.21 70.34
C ALA A 152 -21.08 -39.89 71.11
N GLY A 153 -20.58 -38.82 70.46
CA GLY A 153 -20.50 -37.47 71.01
C GLY A 153 -21.83 -36.74 71.11
N TRP A 154 -22.92 -37.33 70.64
CA TRP A 154 -24.26 -36.72 70.68
C TRP A 154 -25.04 -37.17 71.90
N GLN A 155 -24.97 -36.41 72.98
CA GLN A 155 -25.63 -36.74 74.25
C GLN A 155 -26.86 -35.88 74.50
N GLY A 156 -26.96 -34.69 73.92
CA GLY A 156 -28.12 -33.81 73.99
C GLY A 156 -29.38 -34.33 73.29
N ASP A 157 -30.50 -33.67 73.56
CA ASP A 157 -31.84 -34.05 73.08
C ASP A 157 -32.26 -33.33 71.79
N ARG A 158 -31.48 -32.34 71.34
CA ARG A 158 -31.82 -31.56 70.16
C ARG A 158 -31.57 -32.37 68.89
N ARG A 159 -32.62 -32.50 68.06
CA ARG A 159 -32.67 -33.39 66.91
C ARG A 159 -32.87 -32.65 65.59
N PRO A 160 -31.92 -32.77 64.64
CA PRO A 160 -32.19 -32.41 63.26
C PRO A 160 -33.34 -33.24 62.68
N TRP A 161 -34.14 -32.69 61.78
CA TRP A 161 -35.31 -33.44 61.26
C TRP A 161 -34.90 -34.66 60.45
N LEU A 162 -33.88 -34.51 59.60
CA LEU A 162 -33.29 -35.56 58.78
C LEU A 162 -31.81 -35.77 59.09
N LEU A 163 -31.35 -37.02 59.05
CA LEU A 163 -29.93 -37.37 59.09
C LEU A 163 -29.52 -38.02 57.78
N VAL A 164 -28.35 -37.66 57.29
CA VAL A 164 -27.66 -38.34 56.17
C VAL A 164 -26.29 -38.76 56.70
N ILE A 165 -26.06 -40.06 56.82
CA ILE A 165 -24.82 -40.58 57.40
C ILE A 165 -24.18 -41.53 56.40
N GLU A 166 -22.91 -41.27 56.04
CA GLU A 166 -22.14 -42.20 55.22
C GLU A 166 -22.06 -43.56 55.92
N SER A 167 -22.34 -44.62 55.18
CA SER A 167 -22.63 -45.92 55.77
C SER A 167 -21.89 -47.08 55.13
N THR A 168 -20.83 -46.76 54.40
CA THR A 168 -19.92 -47.73 53.80
C THR A 168 -18.48 -47.48 54.25
N ARG A 169 -17.59 -48.46 54.06
CA ARG A 169 -16.16 -48.25 54.27
C ARG A 169 -15.58 -47.32 53.20
N PRO A 170 -14.57 -46.49 53.52
CA PRO A 170 -13.96 -45.59 52.54
C PRO A 170 -13.54 -46.31 51.25
N LEU A 171 -14.00 -45.79 50.11
CA LEU A 171 -13.81 -46.36 48.76
C LEU A 171 -14.31 -47.81 48.58
N SER A 172 -15.30 -48.25 49.34
CA SER A 172 -15.87 -49.59 49.26
C SER A 172 -17.39 -49.54 49.39
N PRO A 173 -18.16 -50.42 48.72
CA PRO A 173 -19.60 -50.55 48.95
C PRO A 173 -19.95 -51.38 50.21
N GLU A 174 -18.95 -51.84 50.97
CA GLU A 174 -19.16 -52.63 52.18
C GLU A 174 -19.80 -51.78 53.29
N PRO A 175 -20.97 -52.18 53.83
CA PRO A 175 -21.66 -51.37 54.85
C PRO A 175 -20.89 -51.29 56.18
N SER A 176 -20.91 -50.12 56.83
CA SER A 176 -20.25 -49.80 58.11
C SER A 176 -21.21 -49.35 59.23
N HIS A 177 -22.51 -49.23 58.94
CA HIS A 177 -23.50 -48.65 59.87
C HIS A 177 -23.76 -49.41 61.17
N GLN A 178 -23.39 -50.70 61.24
CA GLN A 178 -23.78 -51.57 62.36
C GLN A 178 -23.26 -51.08 63.72
N GLN A 179 -22.18 -50.30 63.71
CA GLN A 179 -21.57 -49.78 64.95
C GLN A 179 -22.32 -48.56 65.49
N TRP A 180 -22.83 -47.67 64.63
CA TRP A 180 -23.41 -46.39 65.03
C TRP A 180 -24.94 -46.32 64.91
N GLU A 181 -25.57 -47.14 64.05
CA GLU A 181 -27.02 -47.12 63.83
C GLU A 181 -27.84 -47.34 65.11
N PRO A 182 -27.47 -48.25 66.04
CA PRO A 182 -28.22 -48.40 67.30
C PRO A 182 -28.33 -47.11 68.11
N LEU A 183 -27.29 -46.26 68.10
CA LEU A 183 -27.29 -44.98 68.81
C LEU A 183 -28.25 -43.97 68.15
N VAL A 184 -28.28 -43.92 66.83
CA VAL A 184 -29.20 -43.09 66.04
C VAL A 184 -30.66 -43.53 66.30
N LEU A 185 -30.93 -44.83 66.28
CA LEU A 185 -32.28 -45.36 66.56
C LEU A 185 -32.71 -45.06 68.00
N GLN A 186 -31.80 -45.16 68.97
CA GLN A 186 -32.08 -44.83 70.37
C GLN A 186 -32.41 -43.34 70.57
N LYS A 187 -31.85 -42.45 69.75
CA LYS A 187 -32.21 -41.02 69.72
C LYS A 187 -33.62 -40.76 69.16
N GLY A 188 -34.33 -41.77 68.67
CA GLY A 188 -35.68 -41.62 68.16
C GLY A 188 -35.72 -41.23 66.69
N TYR A 189 -34.81 -41.80 65.90
CA TYR A 189 -34.84 -41.75 64.45
C TYR A 189 -35.34 -43.08 63.88
N GLU A 190 -35.96 -43.01 62.71
CA GLU A 190 -36.35 -44.16 61.91
C GLU A 190 -35.56 -44.20 60.60
N PHE A 191 -35.06 -45.39 60.23
CA PHE A 191 -34.42 -45.60 58.93
C PHE A 191 -35.44 -45.41 57.79
N ALA A 192 -35.06 -44.65 56.78
CA ALA A 192 -35.91 -44.35 55.62
C ALA A 192 -35.35 -44.93 54.31
N TYR A 193 -34.08 -44.66 54.01
CA TYR A 193 -33.50 -44.98 52.70
C TYR A 193 -32.00 -45.24 52.76
N PHE A 194 -31.52 -46.07 51.84
CA PHE A 194 -30.09 -46.28 51.57
C PHE A 194 -29.87 -46.08 50.08
N ASP A 195 -29.01 -45.11 49.72
CA ASP A 195 -28.74 -44.70 48.33
C ASP A 195 -27.60 -45.50 47.68
N GLY A 196 -27.02 -46.46 48.41
CA GLY A 196 -25.82 -47.20 48.02
C GLY A 196 -24.52 -46.73 48.71
N LEU A 197 -24.55 -45.57 49.36
CA LEU A 197 -23.43 -44.92 50.05
C LEU A 197 -23.87 -44.41 51.44
N ASN A 198 -24.88 -43.56 51.47
CA ASN A 198 -25.46 -42.92 52.64
C ASN A 198 -26.77 -43.55 53.08
N ARG A 199 -27.00 -43.54 54.39
CA ARG A 199 -28.29 -43.88 54.99
C ARG A 199 -29.00 -42.62 55.47
N PHE A 200 -30.28 -42.56 55.14
CA PHE A 200 -31.18 -41.47 55.50
C PHE A 200 -32.07 -41.91 56.65
N TYR A 201 -32.14 -41.07 57.68
CA TYR A 201 -33.01 -41.27 58.83
C TYR A 201 -33.92 -40.06 59.05
N VAL A 202 -35.10 -40.32 59.57
CA VAL A 202 -36.13 -39.31 59.85
C VAL A 202 -36.38 -39.29 61.36
N SER A 203 -36.41 -38.09 61.96
CA SER A 203 -36.80 -37.94 63.35
C SER A 203 -38.24 -38.40 63.55
N ASN A 204 -38.52 -39.11 64.64
CA ASN A 204 -39.88 -39.49 65.01
C ASN A 204 -40.78 -38.27 65.32
N GLU A 205 -40.21 -37.07 65.44
CA GLU A 205 -40.95 -35.80 65.55
C GLU A 205 -41.52 -35.32 64.20
N HIS A 206 -40.98 -35.83 63.08
CA HIS A 206 -41.34 -35.44 61.71
C HIS A 206 -41.65 -36.65 60.80
N PRO A 207 -42.57 -37.55 61.20
CA PRO A 207 -42.87 -38.76 60.43
C PRO A 207 -43.41 -38.47 59.02
N GLU A 208 -44.00 -37.29 58.79
CA GLU A 208 -44.50 -36.83 57.49
C GLU A 208 -43.42 -36.78 56.41
N LEU A 209 -42.16 -36.56 56.78
CA LEU A 209 -41.04 -36.44 55.82
C LEU A 209 -40.63 -37.78 55.21
N LYS A 210 -40.93 -38.90 55.90
CA LYS A 210 -40.49 -40.23 55.48
C LYS A 210 -41.01 -40.64 54.11
N ALA A 211 -42.21 -40.20 53.74
CA ALA A 211 -42.82 -40.53 52.45
C ALA A 211 -41.97 -40.04 51.25
N ALA A 212 -41.25 -38.92 51.40
CA ALA A 212 -40.39 -38.35 50.37
C ALA A 212 -39.08 -39.16 50.19
N LEU A 213 -38.65 -39.88 51.23
CA LEU A 213 -37.39 -40.61 51.28
C LEU A 213 -37.58 -42.10 51.00
N THR A 214 -38.48 -42.49 50.10
CA THR A 214 -38.78 -43.92 49.85
C THR A 214 -38.03 -44.48 48.63
N CYS A 215 -37.50 -43.61 47.78
CA CYS A 215 -36.78 -44.00 46.57
C CYS A 215 -35.68 -42.98 46.24
N GLY A 216 -34.73 -43.41 45.40
CA GLY A 216 -33.67 -42.54 44.92
C GLY A 216 -34.18 -41.41 44.01
N PRO A 217 -33.28 -40.49 43.62
CA PRO A 217 -33.57 -39.43 42.66
C PRO A 217 -34.09 -40.02 41.35
N ASN A 218 -35.08 -39.36 40.76
CA ASN A 218 -35.72 -39.82 39.54
C ASN A 218 -36.27 -38.64 38.72
N VAL A 219 -36.90 -38.95 37.60
CA VAL A 219 -37.39 -37.96 36.63
C VAL A 219 -38.40 -36.96 37.22
N PHE A 220 -39.05 -37.28 38.35
CA PHE A 220 -40.01 -36.39 39.00
C PHE A 220 -39.36 -35.30 39.84
N ASP A 221 -38.05 -35.37 40.12
CA ASP A 221 -37.31 -34.35 40.86
C ASP A 221 -36.89 -33.15 40.01
N ALA A 222 -36.98 -33.27 38.68
CA ALA A 222 -36.73 -32.20 37.72
C ALA A 222 -35.38 -31.46 37.89
N PHE A 223 -34.34 -32.17 38.33
CA PHE A 223 -32.99 -31.65 38.50
C PHE A 223 -32.12 -31.87 37.27
N VAL A 224 -31.06 -31.06 37.18
CA VAL A 224 -29.92 -31.30 36.28
C VAL A 224 -28.65 -31.47 37.08
N LEU A 225 -27.65 -32.06 36.45
CA LEU A 225 -26.34 -32.23 37.05
C LEU A 225 -25.52 -30.96 36.88
N SER A 226 -24.71 -30.63 37.89
CA SER A 226 -23.65 -29.65 37.73
C SER A 226 -22.68 -30.11 36.63
N PRO A 227 -22.06 -29.16 35.87
CA PRO A 227 -21.10 -29.51 34.83
C PRO A 227 -19.91 -30.33 35.34
N ASP A 228 -19.55 -30.13 36.61
CA ASP A 228 -18.42 -30.78 37.27
C ASP A 228 -18.76 -32.18 37.81
N SER A 229 -20.03 -32.60 37.70
CA SER A 229 -20.45 -33.93 38.12
C SER A 229 -19.72 -35.04 37.35
N THR A 230 -19.28 -36.07 38.07
CA THR A 230 -18.64 -37.26 37.49
C THR A 230 -19.55 -37.98 36.49
N PHE A 231 -20.88 -37.91 36.68
CA PHE A 231 -21.87 -38.45 35.76
C PHE A 231 -21.93 -37.71 34.41
N CYS A 232 -21.40 -36.48 34.33
CA CYS A 232 -21.30 -35.71 33.09
C CYS A 232 -20.01 -35.97 32.30
N ALA A 233 -19.05 -36.73 32.84
CA ALA A 233 -17.70 -36.87 32.27
C ALA A 233 -17.70 -37.29 30.78
N ALA A 234 -18.50 -38.28 30.39
CA ALA A 234 -18.58 -38.72 29.00
C ALA A 234 -19.19 -37.66 28.07
N ALA A 235 -20.25 -36.99 28.52
CA ALA A 235 -20.86 -35.91 27.74
C ALA A 235 -19.92 -34.71 27.60
N ASN A 236 -19.19 -34.37 28.67
CA ASN A 236 -18.19 -33.31 28.68
C ASN A 236 -17.01 -33.64 27.74
N ALA A 237 -16.55 -34.89 27.72
CA ALA A 237 -15.50 -35.33 26.81
C ALA A 237 -15.92 -35.16 25.33
N VAL A 238 -17.14 -35.60 24.97
CA VAL A 238 -17.68 -35.42 23.61
C VAL A 238 -17.84 -33.94 23.26
N ALA A 239 -18.29 -33.12 24.21
CA ALA A 239 -18.41 -31.68 24.02
C ALA A 239 -17.03 -31.03 23.78
N ALA A 240 -16.01 -31.42 24.55
CA ALA A 240 -14.65 -30.93 24.41
C ALA A 240 -14.02 -31.34 23.07
N GLU A 241 -14.20 -32.58 22.62
CA GLU A 241 -13.76 -33.04 21.30
C GLU A 241 -14.43 -32.24 20.17
N ARG A 242 -15.74 -32.04 20.27
CA ARG A 242 -16.49 -31.24 19.29
C ARG A 242 -16.00 -29.79 19.26
N GLN A 243 -15.73 -29.22 20.43
CA GLN A 243 -15.20 -27.86 20.55
C GLN A 243 -13.79 -27.77 19.96
N ALA A 244 -12.92 -28.75 20.21
CA ALA A 244 -11.59 -28.81 19.61
C ALA A 244 -11.65 -28.94 18.08
N ALA A 245 -12.54 -29.80 17.54
CA ALA A 245 -12.75 -29.93 16.10
C ALA A 245 -13.28 -28.63 15.47
N MET A 246 -14.21 -27.95 16.15
CA MET A 246 -14.70 -26.64 15.74
C MET A 246 -13.56 -25.61 15.70
N HIS A 247 -12.74 -25.53 16.74
CA HIS A 247 -11.60 -24.62 16.80
C HIS A 247 -10.57 -24.91 15.71
N ALA A 248 -10.26 -26.19 15.45
CA ALA A 248 -9.36 -26.58 14.36
C ALA A 248 -9.91 -26.16 12.98
N THR A 249 -11.23 -26.31 12.77
CA THR A 249 -11.90 -25.86 11.55
C THR A 249 -11.83 -24.34 11.38
N ILE A 250 -12.12 -23.60 12.45
CA ILE A 250 -12.03 -22.13 12.46
C ILE A 250 -10.61 -21.66 12.17
N HIS A 251 -9.60 -22.33 12.74
CA HIS A 251 -8.20 -22.03 12.49
C HIS A 251 -7.79 -22.32 11.03
N GLY A 252 -8.22 -23.46 10.48
CA GLY A 252 -7.98 -23.80 9.07
C GLY A 252 -8.65 -22.83 8.09
N LEU A 253 -9.87 -22.38 8.39
CA LEU A 253 -10.55 -21.35 7.62
C LEU A 253 -9.81 -20.00 7.68
N HIS A 254 -9.34 -19.60 8.86
CA HIS A 254 -8.51 -18.39 8.98
C HIS A 254 -7.24 -18.47 8.13
N GLY A 255 -6.53 -19.60 8.14
CA GLY A 255 -5.36 -19.81 7.29
C GLY A 255 -5.70 -19.70 5.79
N SER A 256 -6.82 -20.29 5.37
CA SER A 256 -7.28 -20.20 3.97
C SER A 256 -7.63 -18.77 3.56
N VAL A 257 -8.28 -18.00 4.45
CA VAL A 257 -8.60 -16.59 4.23
C VAL A 257 -7.33 -15.74 4.12
N GLN A 258 -6.32 -16.00 4.95
CA GLN A 258 -5.02 -15.32 4.87
C GLN A 258 -4.30 -15.62 3.56
N GLU A 259 -4.30 -16.88 3.12
CA GLU A 259 -3.70 -17.28 1.84
C GLU A 259 -4.42 -16.61 0.66
N MET A 260 -5.75 -16.60 0.66
CA MET A 260 -6.54 -15.89 -0.34
C MET A 260 -6.24 -14.38 -0.33
N GLY A 261 -6.09 -13.78 0.85
CA GLY A 261 -5.70 -12.38 1.01
C GLY A 261 -4.32 -12.09 0.39
N ALA A 262 -3.34 -12.94 0.67
CA ALA A 262 -1.99 -12.80 0.11
C ALA A 262 -1.97 -12.98 -1.41
N ARG A 263 -2.71 -13.95 -1.96
CA ARG A 263 -2.87 -14.14 -3.41
C ARG A 263 -3.52 -12.93 -4.08
N THR A 264 -4.56 -12.38 -3.45
CA THR A 264 -5.25 -11.19 -3.97
C THR A 264 -4.30 -9.99 -4.00
N ALA A 265 -3.54 -9.76 -2.93
CA ALA A 265 -2.53 -8.69 -2.87
C ALA A 265 -1.42 -8.87 -3.92
N ALA A 266 -0.98 -10.10 -4.18
CA ALA A 266 0.00 -10.38 -5.23
C ALA A 266 -0.56 -10.06 -6.63
N ILE A 267 -1.79 -10.48 -6.93
CA ILE A 267 -2.46 -10.18 -8.19
C ILE A 267 -2.65 -8.66 -8.35
N GLU A 268 -3.01 -7.94 -7.28
CA GLU A 268 -3.14 -6.49 -7.31
C GLU A 268 -1.80 -5.80 -7.60
N ALA A 269 -0.69 -6.29 -7.04
CA ALA A 269 0.64 -5.77 -7.31
C ALA A 269 1.09 -6.02 -8.76
N GLU A 270 0.89 -7.25 -9.27
CA GLU A 270 1.17 -7.58 -10.68
C GLU A 270 0.34 -6.70 -11.64
N ARG A 271 -0.95 -6.54 -11.34
CA ARG A 271 -1.84 -5.66 -12.12
C ARG A 271 -1.35 -4.22 -12.10
N ALA A 272 -0.90 -3.70 -10.96
CA ALA A 272 -0.36 -2.34 -10.86
C ALA A 272 0.89 -2.17 -11.73
N SER A 273 1.82 -3.12 -11.68
CA SER A 273 3.04 -3.12 -12.51
C SER A 273 2.69 -3.17 -14.01
N ALA A 274 1.73 -4.02 -14.41
CA ALA A 274 1.29 -4.11 -15.81
C ALA A 274 0.63 -2.82 -16.30
N ILE A 275 -0.11 -2.11 -15.43
CA ILE A 275 -0.69 -0.80 -15.75
C ILE A 275 0.41 0.23 -15.98
N GLU A 276 1.44 0.26 -15.15
CA GLU A 276 2.58 1.17 -15.28
C GLU A 276 3.36 0.91 -16.59
N GLU A 277 3.65 -0.36 -16.89
CA GLU A 277 4.29 -0.75 -18.15
C GLU A 277 3.45 -0.34 -19.36
N ALA A 278 2.14 -0.60 -19.33
CA ALA A 278 1.23 -0.20 -20.40
C ALA A 278 1.17 1.32 -20.58
N GLN A 279 1.25 2.10 -19.50
CA GLN A 279 1.35 3.56 -19.56
C GLN A 279 2.68 4.01 -20.19
N GLY A 280 3.80 3.37 -19.82
CA GLY A 280 5.12 3.63 -20.40
C GLY A 280 5.16 3.36 -21.90
N LEU A 281 4.64 2.20 -22.33
CA LEU A 281 4.55 1.84 -23.75
C LEU A 281 3.65 2.80 -24.54
N ARG A 282 2.52 3.24 -23.95
CA ARG A 282 1.66 4.27 -24.57
C ARG A 282 2.39 5.60 -24.76
N ALA A 283 3.15 6.04 -23.76
CA ALA A 283 3.94 7.27 -23.86
C ALA A 283 5.02 7.18 -24.95
N GLN A 284 5.71 6.02 -25.05
CA GLN A 284 6.68 5.77 -26.11
C GLN A 284 6.03 5.76 -27.50
N ALA A 285 4.88 5.10 -27.65
CA ALA A 285 4.14 5.07 -28.89
C ALA A 285 3.70 6.48 -29.34
N GLU A 286 3.25 7.31 -28.41
CA GLU A 286 2.89 8.71 -28.68
C GLU A 286 4.11 9.54 -29.11
N ALA A 287 5.26 9.37 -28.44
CA ALA A 287 6.51 10.05 -28.82
C ALA A 287 7.00 9.64 -30.22
N LEU A 288 7.00 8.35 -30.53
CA LEU A 288 7.34 7.83 -31.87
C LEU A 288 6.38 8.35 -32.94
N ARG A 289 5.09 8.47 -32.62
CA ARG A 289 4.10 9.05 -33.53
C ARG A 289 4.40 10.51 -33.82
N GLN A 290 4.73 11.31 -32.81
CA GLN A 290 5.11 12.71 -32.98
C GLN A 290 6.38 12.86 -33.83
N GLU A 291 7.38 12.00 -33.62
CA GLU A 291 8.60 11.97 -34.44
C GLU A 291 8.29 11.61 -35.90
N LEU A 292 7.44 10.62 -36.12
CA LEU A 292 6.99 10.24 -37.47
C LEU A 292 6.21 11.38 -38.14
N ASP A 293 5.34 12.07 -37.40
CA ASP A 293 4.60 13.23 -37.91
C ASP A 293 5.56 14.39 -38.26
N ALA A 294 6.63 14.60 -37.48
CA ALA A 294 7.67 15.59 -37.78
C ALA A 294 8.47 15.23 -39.04
N GLN A 295 8.94 13.99 -39.15
CA GLN A 295 9.67 13.50 -40.33
C GLN A 295 8.81 13.52 -41.60
N THR A 296 7.52 13.19 -41.48
CA THR A 296 6.61 13.27 -42.62
C THR A 296 6.36 14.72 -43.06
N ALA A 297 6.26 15.67 -42.12
CA ALA A 297 6.19 17.09 -42.43
C ALA A 297 7.48 17.60 -43.11
N GLU A 298 8.66 17.21 -42.61
CA GLU A 298 9.95 17.54 -43.23
C GLU A 298 10.05 16.98 -44.66
N ALA A 299 9.68 15.71 -44.84
CA ALA A 299 9.65 15.09 -46.17
C ALA A 299 8.67 15.78 -47.13
N GLN A 300 7.56 16.32 -46.65
CA GLN A 300 6.63 17.11 -47.46
C GLN A 300 7.25 18.44 -47.89
N VAL A 301 7.97 19.13 -47.00
CA VAL A 301 8.69 20.37 -47.34
C VAL A 301 9.74 20.09 -48.40
N LEU A 302 10.60 19.08 -48.19
CA LEU A 302 11.64 18.71 -49.15
C LEU A 302 11.08 18.32 -50.52
N ARG A 303 9.92 17.64 -50.57
CA ARG A 303 9.23 17.35 -51.83
C ARG A 303 8.72 18.63 -52.51
N GLY A 304 8.22 19.59 -51.74
CA GLY A 304 7.83 20.92 -52.23
C GLY A 304 9.01 21.67 -52.84
N ASP A 305 10.14 21.70 -52.13
CA ASP A 305 11.38 22.34 -52.60
C ASP A 305 11.92 21.66 -53.85
N ALA A 306 11.94 20.31 -53.88
CA ALA A 306 12.35 19.56 -55.05
C ALA A 306 11.47 19.86 -56.27
N ALA A 307 10.14 19.97 -56.09
CA ALA A 307 9.23 20.35 -57.16
C ALA A 307 9.47 21.80 -57.64
N ALA A 308 9.78 22.73 -56.74
CA ALA A 308 10.13 24.10 -57.08
C ALA A 308 11.44 24.18 -57.88
N LEU A 309 12.49 23.48 -57.42
CA LEU A 309 13.76 23.38 -58.17
C LEU A 309 13.55 22.74 -59.55
N GLN A 310 12.73 21.70 -59.63
CA GLN A 310 12.45 21.03 -60.90
C GLN A 310 11.73 21.98 -61.88
N HIS A 311 10.84 22.84 -61.37
CA HIS A 311 10.22 23.90 -62.16
C HIS A 311 11.25 24.94 -62.63
N GLU A 312 12.15 25.39 -61.74
CA GLU A 312 13.21 26.35 -62.09
C GLU A 312 14.18 25.80 -63.13
N VAL A 313 14.59 24.54 -63.02
CA VAL A 313 15.40 23.84 -64.03
C VAL A 313 14.66 23.77 -65.37
N SER A 314 13.35 23.52 -65.38
CA SER A 314 12.55 23.53 -66.61
C SER A 314 12.58 24.91 -67.28
N VAL A 315 12.33 25.97 -66.51
CA VAL A 315 12.33 27.37 -67.01
C VAL A 315 13.72 27.76 -67.54
N LEU A 316 14.79 27.40 -66.82
CA LEU A 316 16.16 27.66 -67.26
C LEU A 316 16.52 26.86 -68.52
N SER A 317 16.07 25.62 -68.63
CA SER A 317 16.27 24.79 -69.82
C SER A 317 15.57 25.39 -71.04
N GLU A 318 14.33 25.88 -70.88
CA GLU A 318 13.60 26.59 -71.94
C GLU A 318 14.33 27.88 -72.35
N ALA A 319 14.83 28.65 -71.38
CA ALA A 319 15.59 29.87 -71.64
C ALA A 319 16.94 29.59 -72.34
N MET A 320 17.63 28.51 -71.97
CA MET A 320 18.87 28.09 -72.63
C MET A 320 18.63 27.67 -74.08
N GLU A 321 17.53 26.97 -74.36
CA GLU A 321 17.23 26.56 -75.73
C GLU A 321 16.86 27.77 -76.60
N ALA A 322 16.12 28.74 -76.06
CA ALA A 322 15.89 30.03 -76.72
C ALA A 322 17.20 30.79 -77.01
N TYR A 323 18.11 30.84 -76.03
CA TYR A 323 19.43 31.48 -76.20
C TYR A 323 20.28 30.80 -77.28
N LYS A 324 20.18 29.47 -77.39
CA LYS A 324 20.89 28.68 -78.38
C LYS A 324 20.35 28.95 -79.78
N GLU A 325 19.03 29.05 -79.95
CA GLU A 325 18.40 29.46 -81.20
C GLU A 325 18.85 30.88 -81.62
N ASP A 326 18.86 31.82 -80.69
CA ASP A 326 19.36 33.18 -80.94
C ASP A 326 20.83 33.20 -81.35
N PHE A 327 21.67 32.40 -80.69
CA PHE A 327 23.09 32.27 -81.02
C PHE A 327 23.33 31.67 -82.41
N GLU A 328 22.55 30.65 -82.80
CA GLU A 328 22.63 30.07 -84.13
C GLU A 328 22.20 31.08 -85.21
N CYS A 329 21.16 31.88 -84.95
CA CYS A 329 20.73 32.97 -85.82
C CYS A 329 21.86 33.99 -86.04
N ALA A 330 22.49 34.47 -84.96
CA ALA A 330 23.59 35.42 -85.02
C ALA A 330 24.79 34.87 -85.79
N ARG A 331 25.14 33.59 -85.60
CA ARG A 331 26.23 32.91 -86.31
C ARG A 331 25.97 32.81 -87.82
N GLY A 332 24.72 32.61 -88.22
CA GLY A 332 24.31 32.61 -89.63
C GLY A 332 24.54 33.97 -90.29
N GLN A 333 24.21 35.07 -89.60
CA GLN A 333 24.44 36.44 -90.07
C GLN A 333 25.93 36.72 -90.26
N THR A 334 26.78 36.32 -89.31
CA THR A 334 28.25 36.51 -89.42
C THR A 334 28.85 35.76 -90.60
N HIS A 335 28.30 34.58 -90.93
CA HIS A 335 28.77 33.79 -92.08
C HIS A 335 28.44 34.46 -93.43
N SER A 336 27.25 35.08 -93.54
CA SER A 336 26.84 35.86 -94.72
C SER A 336 27.74 37.07 -94.94
N GLU A 337 28.04 37.84 -93.89
CA GLU A 337 28.91 39.02 -93.97
C GLU A 337 30.34 38.65 -94.39
N ARG A 338 30.85 37.50 -93.91
CA ARG A 338 32.18 37.00 -94.27
C ARG A 338 32.28 36.60 -95.76
N GLY A 339 31.19 36.11 -96.34
CA GLY A 339 31.09 35.82 -97.77
C GLY A 339 31.19 37.08 -98.65
N GLU A 340 30.61 38.19 -98.22
CA GLU A 340 30.69 39.47 -98.95
C GLU A 340 32.09 40.07 -98.94
N VAL A 341 32.83 39.92 -97.84
CA VAL A 341 34.21 40.41 -97.71
C VAL A 341 35.16 39.69 -98.68
N VAL A 342 35.03 38.36 -98.79
CA VAL A 342 35.87 37.55 -99.72
C VAL A 342 35.63 37.95 -101.18
N ARG A 343 34.38 38.27 -101.55
CA ARG A 343 34.05 38.70 -102.92
C ARG A 343 34.73 40.03 -103.28
N ARG A 344 34.77 40.97 -102.34
CA ARG A 344 35.42 42.28 -102.50
C ARG A 344 36.95 42.18 -102.63
N ASP A 345 37.57 41.25 -101.92
CA ASP A 345 39.03 41.03 -102.00
C ASP A 345 39.46 40.48 -103.37
N HIS A 346 38.64 39.64 -104.01
CA HIS A 346 38.92 39.16 -105.37
C HIS A 346 38.82 40.26 -106.44
N GLU A 347 37.87 41.18 -106.32
CA GLU A 347 37.73 42.34 -107.24
C GLU A 347 38.94 43.29 -107.13
N LEU A 348 39.43 43.54 -105.90
CA LEU A 348 40.60 44.40 -105.65
C LEU A 348 41.92 43.78 -106.13
N ALA A 349 42.04 42.45 -106.17
CA ALA A 349 43.23 41.78 -106.68
C ALA A 349 43.37 41.93 -108.21
N ALA A 350 42.25 41.89 -108.95
CA ALA A 350 42.23 42.03 -110.41
C ALA A 350 42.59 43.46 -110.88
N GLU A 351 42.18 44.51 -110.15
CA GLU A 351 42.55 45.89 -110.48
C GLU A 351 44.04 46.20 -110.26
N ARG A 352 44.68 45.55 -109.27
CA ARG A 352 46.10 45.76 -108.97
C ARG A 352 47.03 45.20 -110.05
N GLU A 353 46.64 44.12 -110.71
CA GLU A 353 47.43 43.49 -111.78
C GLU A 353 47.43 44.33 -113.07
N LEU A 354 46.33 45.03 -113.36
CA LEU A 354 46.19 45.94 -114.50
C LEU A 354 47.03 47.22 -114.35
N ILE A 355 47.12 47.76 -113.12
CA ILE A 355 47.94 48.95 -112.81
C ILE A 355 49.44 48.64 -112.94
N GLN A 356 49.86 47.43 -112.55
CA GLN A 356 51.27 47.02 -112.61
C GLN A 356 51.78 46.87 -114.06
N GLN A 357 50.90 46.48 -115.00
CA GLN A 357 51.23 46.36 -116.42
C GLN A 357 51.32 47.73 -117.13
N LEU A 358 50.54 48.73 -116.70
CA LEU A 358 50.61 50.12 -117.21
C LEU A 358 51.90 50.85 -116.78
N LEU A 359 52.40 50.57 -115.57
CA LEU A 359 53.58 51.25 -114.99
C LEU A 359 54.93 50.84 -115.62
N ASN A 360 54.99 49.75 -116.40
CA ASN A 360 56.21 49.26 -117.05
C ASN A 360 56.36 49.64 -118.54
N SER A 361 55.50 50.52 -119.08
CA SER A 361 55.57 50.96 -120.48
C SER A 361 56.44 52.20 -120.70
N LYS A 362 57.22 52.22 -121.80
CA LYS A 362 58.27 53.23 -122.11
C LYS A 362 57.74 54.67 -122.29
N SER A 363 56.45 54.87 -122.47
CA SER A 363 55.80 56.18 -122.62
C SER A 363 55.56 56.92 -121.28
N TRP A 364 55.63 56.24 -120.13
CA TRP A 364 55.31 56.82 -118.81
C TRP A 364 56.48 57.57 -118.14
N ARG A 365 57.71 57.43 -118.63
CA ARG A 365 58.90 58.07 -118.03
C ARG A 365 59.22 59.49 -118.53
N ILE A 366 58.62 59.94 -119.64
CA ILE A 366 59.01 61.19 -120.33
C ILE A 366 58.09 62.39 -120.02
N THR A 367 56.88 62.18 -119.48
CA THR A 367 55.89 63.26 -119.22
C THR A 367 55.86 63.74 -117.76
N ARG A 368 56.98 63.59 -117.05
CA ARG A 368 57.14 63.84 -115.61
C ARG A 368 57.02 65.29 -115.12
N PRO A 369 57.27 66.38 -115.88
CA PRO A 369 57.20 67.73 -115.31
C PRO A 369 55.84 68.45 -115.39
N LEU A 370 54.77 67.81 -115.89
CA LEU A 370 53.47 68.46 -116.17
C LEU A 370 52.26 67.81 -115.46
N ARG A 371 52.47 67.10 -114.35
CA ARG A 371 51.37 66.49 -113.56
C ARG A 371 51.32 66.96 -112.12
N THR A 372 51.60 68.24 -111.93
CA THR A 372 51.03 69.06 -110.87
C THR A 372 49.77 69.73 -111.45
N LEU A 373 48.67 69.72 -110.70
CA LEU A 373 47.39 70.43 -110.98
C LEU A 373 46.39 69.73 -111.93
N SER A 374 45.94 68.53 -111.56
CA SER A 374 44.51 68.17 -111.71
C SER A 374 44.17 67.07 -110.71
N GLY A 375 43.60 67.48 -109.58
CA GLY A 375 43.21 66.61 -108.47
C GLY A 375 42.18 67.32 -107.60
N PHE A 376 41.17 67.89 -108.23
CA PHE A 376 40.02 68.48 -107.56
C PHE A 376 38.83 67.53 -107.70
N ALA A 377 38.36 67.06 -106.54
CA ALA A 377 37.02 66.55 -106.25
C ALA A 377 36.53 65.25 -106.94
N GLN A 378 36.70 64.11 -106.26
CA GLN A 378 35.63 63.20 -105.77
C GLN A 378 36.33 62.01 -105.09
N ARG A 379 36.12 61.56 -103.85
CA ARG A 379 35.21 61.77 -102.69
C ARG A 379 36.07 61.28 -101.49
N SER A 380 36.39 62.03 -100.44
CA SER A 380 35.54 62.64 -99.39
C SER A 380 34.63 61.65 -98.64
N ARG A 381 34.83 61.64 -97.30
CA ARG A 381 34.03 61.05 -96.19
C ARG A 381 34.50 59.63 -95.80
N THR A 382 35.06 59.38 -94.61
CA THR A 382 34.66 59.87 -93.28
C THR A 382 35.80 60.02 -92.27
N SER A 383 35.79 61.23 -91.69
CA SER A 383 36.12 61.72 -90.35
C SER A 383 37.24 61.13 -89.46
N PRO A 384 38.08 62.00 -88.85
CA PRO A 384 39.24 61.65 -88.04
C PRO A 384 38.93 61.81 -86.53
N LYS A 385 38.18 60.88 -85.94
CA LYS A 385 37.87 60.90 -84.50
C LYS A 385 38.21 59.62 -83.73
N ASP A 386 38.37 58.48 -84.39
CA ASP A 386 38.64 57.20 -83.69
C ASP A 386 40.14 56.94 -83.47
N VAL A 387 40.99 57.37 -84.42
CA VAL A 387 42.46 57.23 -84.31
C VAL A 387 43.06 58.09 -83.19
N LEU A 388 42.41 59.20 -82.84
CA LEU A 388 42.86 60.08 -81.76
C LEU A 388 42.47 59.55 -80.35
N ARG A 389 41.48 58.66 -80.25
CA ARG A 389 40.98 58.14 -78.95
C ARG A 389 41.82 56.96 -78.43
N GLU A 390 42.26 56.06 -79.30
CA GLU A 390 43.12 54.94 -78.90
C GLU A 390 44.55 55.40 -78.53
N THR A 391 45.08 56.37 -79.26
CA THR A 391 46.43 56.93 -79.01
C THR A 391 46.51 57.68 -77.67
N THR A 392 45.45 58.38 -77.24
CA THR A 392 45.39 59.01 -75.91
C THR A 392 45.34 58.01 -74.75
N VAL A 393 44.65 56.88 -74.88
CA VAL A 393 44.57 55.87 -73.79
C VAL A 393 45.90 55.14 -73.61
N GLY A 394 46.60 54.83 -74.72
CA GLY A 394 47.95 54.28 -74.68
C GLY A 394 48.96 55.22 -73.99
N ALA A 395 48.90 56.52 -74.31
CA ALA A 395 49.73 57.54 -73.65
C ALA A 395 49.42 57.66 -72.14
N MET A 396 48.16 57.57 -71.72
CA MET A 396 47.78 57.65 -70.30
C MET A 396 48.30 56.47 -69.48
N ARG A 397 48.29 55.23 -70.01
CA ARG A 397 48.88 54.07 -69.32
C ARG A 397 50.40 54.19 -69.18
N ALA A 398 51.08 54.67 -70.22
CA ALA A 398 52.54 54.86 -70.19
C ALA A 398 52.97 55.95 -69.19
N VAL A 399 52.15 57.00 -69.00
CA VAL A 399 52.39 58.05 -68.00
C VAL A 399 52.12 57.57 -66.57
N LEU A 400 51.05 56.80 -66.34
CA LEU A 400 50.73 56.24 -65.01
C LEU A 400 51.71 55.15 -64.55
N ALA A 401 52.38 54.46 -65.48
CA ALA A 401 53.42 53.47 -65.19
C ALA A 401 54.77 54.10 -64.77
N ARG A 402 54.94 55.42 -64.84
CA ARG A 402 56.18 56.13 -64.45
C ARG A 402 55.91 57.14 -63.32
N PRO A 403 56.24 56.82 -62.05
CA PRO A 403 55.77 57.56 -60.87
C PRO A 403 56.27 59.02 -60.76
N LEU A 404 57.42 59.36 -61.37
CA LEU A 404 57.95 60.73 -61.38
C LEU A 404 57.29 61.61 -62.45
N LEU A 405 57.02 61.06 -63.64
CA LEU A 405 56.32 61.74 -64.74
C LEU A 405 54.84 61.96 -64.44
N GLY A 406 54.18 60.98 -63.82
CA GLY A 406 52.77 61.05 -63.46
C GLY A 406 52.45 62.19 -62.49
N ARG A 407 53.34 62.50 -61.53
CA ARG A 407 53.14 63.62 -60.59
C ARG A 407 53.23 64.98 -61.28
N TRP A 408 54.20 65.15 -62.17
CA TRP A 408 54.42 66.41 -62.89
C TRP A 408 53.28 66.71 -63.87
N ILE A 409 52.85 65.72 -64.65
CA ILE A 409 51.73 65.86 -65.60
C ILE A 409 50.41 66.10 -64.85
N ASN A 410 50.17 65.42 -63.73
CA ASN A 410 48.96 65.62 -62.94
C ASN A 410 48.91 67.01 -62.27
N GLN A 411 50.06 67.61 -61.94
CA GLN A 411 50.12 69.02 -61.50
C GLN A 411 49.81 69.99 -62.65
N CYS A 412 50.36 69.76 -63.86
CA CYS A 412 50.07 70.60 -65.02
C CYS A 412 48.61 70.52 -65.47
N VAL A 413 47.99 69.33 -65.44
CA VAL A 413 46.59 69.13 -65.87
C VAL A 413 45.61 69.73 -64.85
N LYS A 414 45.94 69.80 -63.56
CA LYS A 414 45.13 70.48 -62.54
C LYS A 414 45.03 72.00 -62.73
N LEU A 415 45.93 72.62 -63.50
CA LEU A 415 45.86 74.04 -63.84
C LEU A 415 44.78 74.36 -64.90
N VAL A 416 44.21 73.34 -65.56
CA VAL A 416 43.09 73.48 -66.50
C VAL A 416 41.95 72.55 -66.06
N PRO A 417 41.07 73.00 -65.14
CA PRO A 417 40.01 72.19 -64.54
C PRO A 417 39.11 71.40 -65.52
N PRO A 418 38.63 71.96 -66.65
CA PRO A 418 37.74 71.21 -67.55
C PRO A 418 38.46 70.06 -68.28
N LEU A 419 39.78 70.13 -68.44
CA LEU A 419 40.58 69.04 -69.01
C LEU A 419 40.82 67.93 -67.97
N HIS A 420 41.05 68.31 -66.71
CA HIS A 420 41.24 67.37 -65.60
C HIS A 420 40.01 66.49 -65.37
N GLU A 421 38.80 67.08 -65.33
CA GLU A 421 37.56 66.32 -65.14
C GLU A 421 37.26 65.38 -66.32
N ARG A 422 37.44 65.84 -67.57
CA ARG A 422 37.22 65.00 -68.75
C ARG A 422 38.18 63.81 -68.82
N LEU A 423 39.46 64.01 -68.54
CA LEU A 423 40.45 62.93 -68.52
C LEU A 423 40.21 61.96 -67.36
N ARG A 424 39.74 62.45 -66.20
CA ARG A 424 39.43 61.61 -65.04
C ARG A 424 38.14 60.80 -65.23
N LEU A 425 37.10 61.36 -65.85
CA LEU A 425 35.89 60.63 -66.25
C LEU A 425 36.18 59.54 -67.29
N LEU A 426 37.05 59.83 -68.26
CA LEU A 426 37.49 58.85 -69.25
C LEU A 426 38.32 57.72 -68.60
N ALA A 427 39.13 58.07 -67.59
CA ALA A 427 39.89 57.10 -66.80
C ALA A 427 38.99 56.27 -65.85
N SER A 428 37.94 56.84 -65.25
CA SER A 428 37.02 56.13 -64.36
C SER A 428 36.08 55.18 -65.12
N HIS A 429 35.56 55.60 -66.29
CA HIS A 429 34.72 54.75 -67.15
C HIS A 429 35.48 53.56 -67.76
N ARG A 430 36.82 53.61 -67.80
CA ARG A 430 37.70 52.53 -68.29
C ARG A 430 38.43 51.79 -67.16
N GLY A 431 38.07 52.04 -65.90
CA GLY A 431 38.59 51.31 -64.72
C GLY A 431 40.04 51.61 -64.35
N ILE A 432 40.61 52.73 -64.81
CA ILE A 432 42.01 53.10 -64.55
C ILE A 432 42.16 53.80 -63.18
N VAL A 433 41.10 54.44 -62.67
CA VAL A 433 41.07 55.13 -61.36
C VAL A 433 39.70 54.91 -60.68
N ALA A 434 39.67 54.69 -59.36
CA ALA A 434 38.47 54.40 -58.59
C ALA A 434 37.43 55.56 -58.56
N PRO A 435 36.11 55.28 -58.65
CA PRO A 435 35.04 56.26 -58.49
C PRO A 435 34.84 56.70 -57.02
N LEU A 436 34.34 57.92 -56.79
CA LEU A 436 34.07 58.48 -55.45
C LEU A 436 32.71 58.02 -54.88
N PRO A 437 32.54 57.94 -53.54
CA PRO A 437 31.30 57.50 -52.89
C PRO A 437 30.24 58.61 -52.88
N GLN A 438 28.96 58.24 -53.11
CA GLN A 438 27.81 59.13 -52.94
C GLN A 438 26.89 58.68 -51.79
N VAL A 439 26.33 59.70 -51.15
CA VAL A 439 25.73 59.78 -49.80
C VAL A 439 24.27 59.31 -49.76
N ALA A 440 23.85 58.84 -48.56
CA ALA A 440 22.53 58.35 -48.19
C ALA A 440 21.41 59.42 -48.17
N ILE A 441 20.18 58.99 -48.45
CA ILE A 441 18.93 59.69 -48.09
C ILE A 441 18.08 58.74 -47.24
N VAL A 442 17.65 59.24 -46.08
CA VAL A 442 16.82 58.61 -45.04
C VAL A 442 15.34 58.99 -45.23
N THR A 443 14.41 58.05 -45.01
CA THR A 443 13.05 58.18 -44.40
C THR A 443 12.33 56.81 -44.53
N ALA A 444 11.53 56.28 -43.60
CA ALA A 444 10.93 56.73 -42.34
C ALA A 444 10.45 55.50 -41.52
N LEU A 445 10.08 55.74 -40.25
CA LEU A 445 9.45 54.83 -39.25
C LEU A 445 10.47 53.92 -38.52
N GLY A 446 10.80 54.08 -37.23
CA GLY A 446 10.24 54.84 -36.13
C GLY A 446 10.54 54.01 -34.86
N GLN A 447 11.52 54.43 -34.07
CA GLN A 447 11.83 53.79 -32.78
C GLN A 447 10.69 54.07 -31.79
N VAL A 448 10.14 53.01 -31.17
CA VAL A 448 9.38 53.12 -29.93
C VAL A 448 10.12 52.30 -28.87
N THR A 449 10.69 53.05 -27.94
CA THR A 449 11.23 52.63 -26.66
C THR A 449 10.11 52.62 -25.61
N ASN A 450 9.97 51.52 -24.87
CA ASN A 450 9.10 51.30 -23.71
C ASN A 450 7.57 51.34 -23.93
N PHE A 451 6.93 50.22 -23.56
CA PHE A 451 5.48 50.10 -23.43
C PHE A 451 5.19 49.73 -21.97
N ASP A 452 4.70 50.69 -21.20
CA ASP A 452 4.19 50.50 -19.84
C ASP A 452 2.66 50.34 -19.88
N GLY A 453 2.16 49.26 -19.25
CA GLY A 453 0.81 49.16 -18.69
C GLY A 453 -0.33 48.77 -19.64
N HIS A 454 -0.86 47.56 -19.50
CA HIS A 454 -2.09 47.32 -18.72
C HIS A 454 -2.44 45.83 -18.68
N GLU A 455 -2.77 45.37 -17.47
CA GLU A 455 -3.14 44.01 -17.09
C GLU A 455 -4.48 43.58 -17.71
N ASP A 456 -4.46 42.54 -18.54
CA ASP A 456 -5.61 41.65 -18.74
C ASP A 456 -5.17 40.34 -19.42
N ASP A 457 -4.62 39.41 -18.62
CA ASP A 457 -3.99 38.16 -19.08
C ASP A 457 -5.00 37.04 -19.45
N GLN A 458 -6.31 37.37 -19.49
CA GLN A 458 -7.38 36.40 -19.75
C GLN A 458 -7.94 36.41 -21.18
N ARG A 459 -7.45 37.28 -22.08
CA ARG A 459 -7.87 37.31 -23.50
C ARG A 459 -6.78 36.90 -24.51
N LEU A 460 -5.64 36.40 -24.03
CA LEU A 460 -4.52 36.02 -24.88
C LEU A 460 -4.51 34.52 -25.23
N SER A 461 -4.16 34.18 -26.47
CA SER A 461 -3.99 32.79 -26.91
C SER A 461 -2.77 32.14 -26.22
N ALA A 462 -2.73 30.80 -26.14
CA ALA A 462 -1.64 30.07 -25.48
C ALA A 462 -0.23 30.42 -26.04
N ARG A 463 -0.14 30.68 -27.34
CA ARG A 463 1.09 31.11 -28.01
C ARG A 463 1.47 32.56 -27.65
N ALA A 464 0.48 33.46 -27.51
CA ALA A 464 0.71 34.84 -27.11
C ALA A 464 1.19 34.94 -25.65
N ARG A 465 0.67 34.10 -24.75
CA ARG A 465 1.14 34.01 -23.35
C ARG A 465 2.58 33.51 -23.24
N TRP A 466 2.95 32.53 -24.06
CA TRP A 466 4.33 32.02 -24.09
C TRP A 466 5.33 33.08 -24.61
N ILE A 467 4.97 33.84 -25.65
CA ILE A 467 5.79 34.93 -26.18
C ILE A 467 5.90 36.10 -25.18
N HIS A 468 4.80 36.46 -24.51
CA HIS A 468 4.78 37.50 -23.48
C HIS A 468 5.68 37.14 -22.27
N ALA A 469 5.68 35.86 -21.86
CA ALA A 469 6.55 35.35 -20.79
C ALA A 469 8.04 35.36 -21.18
N GLN A 470 8.37 35.03 -22.44
CA GLN A 470 9.74 35.08 -22.96
C GLN A 470 10.28 36.53 -23.04
N LEU A 471 9.43 37.49 -23.45
CA LEU A 471 9.81 38.90 -23.52
C LEU A 471 10.05 39.52 -22.14
N ARG A 472 9.23 39.19 -21.13
CA ARG A 472 9.46 39.64 -19.74
C ARG A 472 10.76 39.07 -19.15
N ALA A 473 11.07 37.81 -19.44
CA ALA A 473 12.30 37.16 -19.00
C ALA A 473 13.57 37.70 -19.68
N ALA A 474 13.44 38.26 -20.89
CA ALA A 474 14.52 38.94 -21.60
C ALA A 474 14.76 40.37 -21.06
N GLN A 475 13.69 41.08 -20.68
CA GLN A 475 13.77 42.44 -20.14
C GLN A 475 14.42 42.47 -18.74
N SER A 476 14.18 41.46 -17.90
CA SER A 476 14.82 41.32 -16.58
C SER A 476 16.31 40.94 -16.62
N ARG A 477 16.87 40.62 -17.80
CA ARG A 477 18.31 40.31 -17.98
C ARG A 477 19.13 41.50 -18.48
N GLN A 478 18.51 42.65 -18.75
CA GLN A 478 19.18 43.86 -19.22
C GLN A 478 19.25 44.99 -18.16
N GLU A 479 18.70 44.79 -16.96
CA GLU A 479 18.76 45.74 -15.83
C GLU A 479 19.58 45.23 -14.62
N VAL A 480 20.64 44.45 -14.85
CA VAL A 480 21.70 44.15 -13.87
C VAL A 480 23.06 44.60 -14.40
#